data_AF-A0A9D6LV77-F1
#
_entry.id   AF-A0A9D6LV77-F1
#
_cell.length_a   1.000
_cell.length_b   1.000
_cell.length_c   1.000
_cell.angle_alpha   90.00
_cell.angle_beta   90.00
_cell.angle_gamma   90.00
#
_symmetry.space_group_name_H-M   'P 1'
#
loop_
_entity.id
_entity.type
_entity.pdbx_description
1 polymer ?
#
loop_
_entity_poly.entity_id
_entity_poly.type
_entity_poly.pdbx_seq_one_letter_code
_entity_poly.pdbx_strand_id
1 'polypeptide(L)'
;MKILVLFDLARPAAPDETFSPRALKKQEDKPTEADVLLSLKRLGHEFETLAVFDDALGLVEKLKAFAPDVVFNLLESFYAERSHAPNIPALLDLMKVRYTGAGPDALLLCQDKALAKKVLAYHRVRVAHFVISSCDRPLKRLRRFVYPAFVKPARE
;
A
#
# COMPACT_ATOMS: atom_id res chain seq x y z
N MET A 1 -3.35 16.40 17.34
CA MET A 1 -2.98 16.14 15.93
C MET A 1 -4.17 15.50 15.27
N LYS A 2 -4.58 16.03 14.12
CA LYS A 2 -5.65 15.52 13.27
C LYS A 2 -5.07 14.48 12.31
N ILE A 3 -5.56 13.26 12.37
CA ILE A 3 -5.01 12.13 11.61
C ILE A 3 -6.10 11.58 10.69
N LEU A 4 -5.84 11.51 9.39
CA LEU A 4 -6.71 10.79 8.47
C LEU A 4 -6.17 9.36 8.30
N VAL A 5 -6.95 8.36 8.66
CA VAL A 5 -6.59 6.94 8.44
C VAL A 5 -7.13 6.52 7.08
N LEU A 6 -6.22 6.24 6.15
CA LEU A 6 -6.52 5.91 4.76
C LEU A 6 -6.25 4.44 4.51
N PHE A 7 -7.21 3.70 3.96
CA PHE A 7 -7.07 2.28 3.64
C PHE A 7 -7.94 1.89 2.43
N ASP A 8 -7.64 0.75 1.80
CA ASP A 8 -8.46 0.19 0.72
C ASP A 8 -9.50 -0.81 1.23
N LEU A 9 -10.57 -0.98 0.46
CA LEU A 9 -11.55 -2.06 0.60
C LEU A 9 -11.62 -2.88 -0.68
N ALA A 10 -12.17 -4.10 -0.59
CA ALA A 10 -12.46 -4.93 -1.76
C ALA A 10 -13.74 -4.51 -2.52
N ARG A 11 -14.36 -3.39 -2.12
CA ARG A 11 -15.58 -2.83 -2.68
C ARG A 11 -15.55 -1.30 -2.62
N PRO A 12 -16.37 -0.61 -3.45
CA PRO A 12 -16.67 0.80 -3.22
C PRO A 12 -17.23 1.05 -1.82
N ALA A 13 -16.77 2.12 -1.19
CA ALA A 13 -17.31 2.64 0.07
C ALA A 13 -18.15 3.88 -0.23
N ALA A 14 -19.18 4.13 0.59
CA ALA A 14 -19.85 5.42 0.52
C ALA A 14 -18.93 6.52 1.09
N PRO A 15 -18.99 7.77 0.58
CA PRO A 15 -18.10 8.86 1.02
C PRO A 15 -18.18 9.18 2.52
N ASP A 16 -19.32 8.91 3.14
CA ASP A 16 -19.65 9.14 4.55
C ASP A 16 -19.71 7.85 5.37
N GLU A 17 -19.28 6.72 4.81
CA GLU A 17 -19.25 5.44 5.51
C GLU A 17 -18.26 5.49 6.68
N THR A 18 -18.73 5.07 7.86
CA THR A 18 -17.92 5.08 9.09
C THR A 18 -17.55 3.68 9.51
N PHE A 19 -16.29 3.52 9.94
CA PHE A 19 -15.72 2.22 10.23
C PHE A 19 -15.38 2.09 11.72
N SER A 20 -16.22 1.35 12.46
CA SER A 20 -15.88 0.98 13.84
C SER A 20 -14.79 -0.10 13.85
N PRO A 21 -13.92 -0.17 14.88
CA PRO A 21 -12.91 -1.24 14.98
C PRO A 21 -13.51 -2.65 14.94
N ARG A 22 -14.73 -2.81 15.46
CA ARG A 22 -15.45 -4.09 15.41
C ARG A 22 -15.92 -4.42 13.98
N ALA A 23 -16.40 -3.43 13.23
CA ALA A 23 -16.83 -3.62 11.84
C ALA A 23 -15.62 -3.98 10.97
N LEU A 24 -14.51 -3.25 11.10
CA LEU A 24 -13.26 -3.54 10.37
C LEU A 24 -12.78 -4.98 10.61
N LYS A 25 -12.80 -5.46 11.86
CA LYS A 25 -12.38 -6.84 12.17
C LYS A 25 -13.34 -7.93 11.67
N LYS A 26 -14.66 -7.68 11.75
CA LYS A 26 -15.66 -8.76 11.53
C LYS A 26 -16.29 -8.77 10.15
N GLN A 27 -16.34 -7.62 9.49
CA GLN A 27 -17.07 -7.44 8.23
C GLN A 27 -16.10 -7.21 7.07
N GLU A 28 -15.04 -6.42 7.29
CA GLU A 28 -14.09 -6.04 6.23
C GLU A 28 -12.77 -6.83 6.25
N ASP A 29 -12.55 -7.70 7.25
CA ASP A 29 -11.29 -8.45 7.46
C ASP A 29 -10.03 -7.56 7.48
N LYS A 30 -10.14 -6.42 8.17
CA LYS A 30 -9.14 -5.35 8.26
C LYS A 30 -8.68 -5.15 9.73
N PRO A 31 -8.02 -6.16 10.35
CA PRO A 31 -7.67 -6.10 11.77
C PRO A 31 -6.59 -5.07 12.09
N THR A 32 -5.69 -4.79 11.14
CA THR A 32 -4.61 -3.81 11.28
C THR A 32 -5.18 -2.41 11.42
N GLU A 33 -6.11 -2.04 10.54
CA GLU A 33 -6.82 -0.77 10.54
C GLU A 33 -7.55 -0.58 11.87
N ALA A 34 -8.26 -1.62 12.34
CA ALA A 34 -8.95 -1.59 13.62
C ALA A 34 -8.00 -1.34 14.80
N ASP A 35 -6.82 -1.98 14.80
CA ASP A 35 -5.82 -1.80 15.86
C ASP A 35 -5.17 -0.41 15.82
N VAL A 36 -5.01 0.17 14.62
CA VAL A 36 -4.60 1.58 14.46
C VAL A 36 -5.67 2.51 15.06
N LEU A 37 -6.95 2.33 14.74
CA LEU A 37 -8.02 3.19 15.29
C LEU A 37 -8.08 3.13 16.82
N LEU A 38 -7.96 1.92 17.39
CA LEU A 38 -7.92 1.73 18.85
C LEU A 38 -6.70 2.41 19.48
N SER A 39 -5.55 2.33 18.83
CA SER A 39 -4.32 2.97 19.30
C SER A 39 -4.40 4.49 19.24
N LEU A 40 -4.91 5.06 18.15
CA LEU A 40 -5.12 6.50 18.01
C LEU A 40 -6.08 7.04 19.06
N LYS A 41 -7.18 6.33 19.30
CA LYS A 41 -8.14 6.66 20.37
C LYS A 41 -7.49 6.65 21.75
N ARG A 42 -6.71 5.60 22.06
CA ARG A 42 -6.00 5.47 23.35
C ARG A 42 -4.98 6.59 23.57
N LEU A 43 -4.35 7.07 22.50
CA LEU A 43 -3.37 8.16 22.53
C LEU A 43 -4.04 9.55 22.53
N GLY A 44 -5.37 9.64 22.44
CA GLY A 44 -6.11 10.90 22.48
C GLY A 44 -5.97 11.75 21.21
N HIS A 45 -5.68 11.13 20.06
CA HIS A 45 -5.66 11.83 18.78
C HIS A 45 -7.08 12.02 18.21
N GLU A 46 -7.29 13.13 17.52
CA GLU A 46 -8.48 13.34 16.69
C GLU A 46 -8.22 12.64 15.34
N PHE A 47 -9.13 11.78 14.92
CA PHE A 47 -8.97 11.07 13.65
C PHE A 47 -10.29 10.82 12.94
N GLU A 48 -10.20 10.76 11.61
CA GLU A 48 -11.26 10.28 10.73
C GLU A 48 -10.72 9.14 9.86
N THR A 49 -11.64 8.35 9.30
CA THR A 49 -11.32 7.25 8.38
C THR A 49 -11.75 7.62 6.96
N LEU A 50 -10.98 7.14 5.99
CA LEU A 50 -11.39 7.12 4.60
C LEU A 50 -11.02 5.76 3.99
N ALA A 51 -12.04 5.02 3.58
CA ALA A 51 -11.89 3.85 2.74
C ALA A 51 -11.90 4.28 1.27
N VAL A 52 -10.94 3.81 0.47
CA VAL A 52 -10.85 4.16 -0.95
C VAL A 52 -10.78 2.90 -1.79
N PHE A 53 -11.65 2.80 -2.80
CA PHE A 53 -11.56 1.77 -3.82
C PHE A 53 -11.09 2.36 -5.14
N ASP A 54 -11.84 3.34 -5.65
CA ASP A 54 -11.70 3.91 -7.00
C ASP A 54 -11.83 5.43 -7.05
N ASP A 55 -12.06 6.09 -5.91
CA ASP A 55 -12.39 7.51 -5.87
C ASP A 55 -11.21 8.39 -5.41
N ALA A 56 -10.39 8.80 -6.37
CA ALA A 56 -9.28 9.73 -6.12
C ALA A 56 -9.78 11.16 -5.86
N LEU A 57 -10.93 11.56 -6.42
CA LEU A 57 -11.47 12.90 -6.21
C LEU A 57 -12.03 13.04 -4.79
N GLY A 58 -12.78 12.04 -4.32
CA GLY A 58 -13.26 11.97 -2.94
C GLY A 58 -12.11 12.00 -1.92
N LEU A 59 -10.97 11.36 -2.21
CA LEU A 59 -9.76 11.50 -1.40
C LEU A 59 -9.28 12.96 -1.34
N VAL A 60 -9.18 13.64 -2.48
CA VAL A 60 -8.77 15.06 -2.53
C VAL A 60 -9.74 15.95 -1.75
N GLU A 61 -11.05 15.73 -1.91
CA GLU A 61 -12.09 16.48 -1.20
C GLU A 61 -12.01 16.26 0.30
N LYS A 62 -11.85 15.00 0.74
CA LYS A 62 -11.70 14.65 2.16
C LYS A 62 -10.47 15.30 2.77
N LEU A 63 -9.34 15.28 2.07
CA LEU A 63 -8.10 15.92 2.52
C LEU A 63 -8.26 17.42 2.69
N LYS A 64 -8.98 18.10 1.78
CA LYS A 64 -9.26 19.54 1.88
C LYS A 64 -10.23 19.85 3.02
N ALA A 65 -11.29 19.06 3.17
CA ALA A 65 -12.32 19.29 4.19
C ALA A 65 -11.81 19.01 5.61
N PHE A 66 -11.14 17.87 5.80
CA PHE A 66 -10.64 17.47 7.11
C PHE A 66 -9.32 18.17 7.48
N ALA A 67 -8.49 18.52 6.49
CA ALA A 67 -7.18 19.17 6.66
C ALA A 67 -6.32 18.45 7.73
N PRO A 68 -5.94 17.17 7.52
CA PRO A 68 -5.16 16.43 8.49
C PRO A 68 -3.73 16.97 8.63
N ASP A 69 -3.17 16.88 9.84
CA ASP A 69 -1.75 17.14 10.07
C ASP A 69 -0.85 16.08 9.42
N VAL A 70 -1.38 14.84 9.35
CA VAL A 70 -0.74 13.66 8.75
C VAL A 70 -1.79 12.62 8.33
N VAL A 71 -1.54 11.93 7.22
CA VAL A 71 -2.29 10.75 6.79
C VAL A 71 -1.60 9.50 7.30
N PHE A 72 -2.30 8.67 8.06
CA PHE A 72 -1.85 7.31 8.36
C PHE A 72 -2.23 6.43 7.17
N ASN A 73 -1.26 6.22 6.26
CA ASN A 73 -1.47 5.48 5.02
C ASN A 73 -1.35 3.97 5.25
N LEU A 74 -2.47 3.26 5.11
CA LEU A 74 -2.61 1.79 5.13
C LEU A 74 -3.12 1.26 3.78
N LEU A 75 -3.13 2.09 2.74
CA LEU A 75 -3.63 1.70 1.43
C LEU A 75 -2.61 0.81 0.70
N GLU A 76 -3.06 -0.37 0.31
CA GLU A 76 -2.26 -1.38 -0.38
C GLU A 76 -2.60 -1.48 -1.88
N SER A 77 -3.78 -1.01 -2.29
CA SER A 77 -4.25 -1.07 -3.68
C SER A 77 -5.25 0.03 -4.03
N PHE A 78 -5.40 0.30 -5.32
CA PHE A 78 -6.45 1.18 -5.87
C PHE A 78 -7.04 0.49 -7.10
N TYR A 79 -8.36 0.51 -7.30
CA TYR A 79 -9.08 -0.40 -8.22
C TYR A 79 -8.82 -1.89 -7.97
N ALA A 80 -8.53 -2.29 -6.72
CA ALA A 80 -7.99 -3.60 -6.37
C ALA A 80 -6.67 -3.95 -7.11
N GLU A 81 -5.96 -2.96 -7.64
CA GLU A 81 -4.68 -3.11 -8.31
C GLU A 81 -3.55 -2.52 -7.46
N ARG A 82 -2.64 -3.37 -7.00
CA ARG A 82 -1.49 -2.97 -6.16
C ARG A 82 -0.49 -2.08 -6.90
N SER A 83 -0.43 -2.20 -8.24
CA SER A 83 0.42 -1.37 -9.11
C SER A 83 0.08 0.12 -9.02
N HIS A 84 -1.13 0.46 -8.56
CA HIS A 84 -1.60 1.83 -8.37
C HIS A 84 -1.32 2.38 -6.96
N ALA A 85 -0.92 1.55 -6.00
CA ALA A 85 -0.63 2.01 -4.64
C ALA A 85 0.41 3.15 -4.58
N PRO A 86 1.48 3.19 -5.40
CA PRO A 86 2.41 4.33 -5.43
C PRO A 86 1.77 5.67 -5.81
N ASN A 87 0.65 5.67 -6.54
CA ASN A 87 0.01 6.90 -7.00
C ASN A 87 -0.64 7.68 -5.84
N ILE A 88 -1.03 7.01 -4.76
CA ILE A 88 -1.64 7.62 -3.58
C ILE A 88 -0.65 8.50 -2.81
N PRO A 89 0.53 8.01 -2.36
CA PRO A 89 1.52 8.88 -1.74
C PRO A 89 2.04 9.94 -2.70
N ALA A 90 2.14 9.68 -4.01
CA ALA A 90 2.46 10.71 -4.99
C ALA A 90 1.42 11.86 -5.00
N LEU A 91 0.13 11.53 -4.93
CA LEU A 91 -0.94 12.53 -4.79
C LEU A 91 -0.80 13.31 -3.48
N LEU A 92 -0.51 12.64 -2.37
CA LEU A 92 -0.29 13.28 -1.07
C LEU A 92 0.92 14.24 -1.11
N ASP A 93 2.01 13.84 -1.77
CA ASP A 93 3.19 14.69 -2.01
C ASP A 93 2.82 15.95 -2.79
N LEU A 94 2.05 15.81 -3.88
CA LEU A 94 1.56 16.94 -4.69
C LEU A 94 0.67 17.89 -3.88
N MET A 95 -0.15 17.35 -2.98
CA MET A 95 -0.99 18.13 -2.06
C MET A 95 -0.21 18.68 -0.86
N LYS A 96 1.08 18.36 -0.72
CA LYS A 96 1.94 18.71 0.43
C LYS A 96 1.37 18.23 1.76
N VAL A 97 0.71 17.08 1.74
CA VAL A 97 0.18 16.42 2.95
C VAL A 97 1.20 15.38 3.43
N ARG A 98 1.58 15.45 4.70
CA ARG A 98 2.48 14.46 5.29
C ARG A 98 1.76 13.12 5.43
N TYR A 99 2.48 12.02 5.23
CA TYR A 99 1.94 10.68 5.42
C TYR A 99 2.94 9.72 6.05
N THR A 100 2.44 8.63 6.62
CA THR A 100 3.25 7.52 7.13
C THR A 100 3.62 6.54 6.02
N GLY A 101 4.75 5.85 6.17
CA GLY A 101 5.17 4.79 5.26
C GLY A 101 6.17 5.25 4.20
N ALA A 102 6.30 4.45 3.14
CA ALA A 102 7.22 4.71 2.03
C ALA A 102 6.61 5.68 1.01
N GLY A 103 7.46 6.52 0.41
CA GLY A 103 7.07 7.37 -0.71
C GLY A 103 6.87 6.60 -2.02
N PRO A 104 6.38 7.28 -3.07
CA PRO A 104 5.98 6.64 -4.33
C PRO A 104 7.12 5.86 -5.00
N ASP A 105 8.33 6.44 -5.04
CA ASP A 105 9.50 5.80 -5.67
C ASP A 105 9.88 4.50 -4.97
N ALA A 106 9.85 4.51 -3.64
CA ALA A 106 10.20 3.34 -2.84
C ALA A 106 9.16 2.23 -3.01
N LEU A 107 7.87 2.57 -3.04
CA LEU A 107 6.81 1.60 -3.31
C LEU A 107 6.95 1.00 -4.72
N LEU A 108 7.18 1.83 -5.73
CA LEU A 108 7.38 1.37 -7.12
C LEU A 108 8.57 0.41 -7.25
N LEU A 109 9.71 0.75 -6.64
CA LEU A 109 10.91 -0.08 -6.69
C LEU A 109 10.76 -1.39 -5.92
N CYS A 110 10.09 -1.37 -4.77
CA CYS A 110 10.00 -2.52 -3.88
C CYS A 110 8.90 -3.52 -4.28
N GLN A 111 7.85 -3.08 -4.99
CA GLN A 111 6.81 -3.98 -5.49
C GLN A 111 7.34 -4.95 -6.56
N ASP A 112 8.31 -4.53 -7.38
CA ASP A 112 8.98 -5.42 -8.35
C ASP A 112 10.22 -6.07 -7.72
N LYS A 113 10.08 -7.34 -7.31
CA LYS A 113 11.14 -8.09 -6.64
C LYS A 113 12.37 -8.28 -7.50
N ALA A 114 12.23 -8.29 -8.82
CA ALA A 114 13.38 -8.38 -9.72
C ALA A 114 14.13 -7.06 -9.77
N LEU A 115 13.41 -5.93 -9.87
CA LEU A 115 13.99 -4.60 -9.85
C LEU A 115 14.66 -4.31 -8.50
N ALA A 116 13.97 -4.56 -7.38
CA ALA A 116 14.52 -4.41 -6.03
C ALA A 116 15.82 -5.21 -5.88
N LYS A 117 15.83 -6.49 -6.28
CA LYS A 117 17.04 -7.32 -6.22
C LYS A 117 18.18 -6.80 -7.09
N LYS A 118 17.89 -6.25 -8.28
CA LYS A 118 18.92 -5.65 -9.14
C LYS A 118 19.55 -4.42 -8.48
N VAL A 119 18.74 -3.54 -7.90
CA VAL A 119 19.22 -2.35 -7.18
C VAL A 119 20.07 -2.77 -5.96
N LEU A 120 19.59 -3.71 -5.15
CA LEU A 120 20.33 -4.24 -4.01
C LEU A 120 21.67 -4.86 -4.44
N ALA A 121 21.68 -5.68 -5.48
CA ALA A 121 22.90 -6.29 -6.01
C ALA A 121 23.89 -5.25 -6.54
N TYR A 122 23.42 -4.20 -7.21
CA TYR A 122 24.26 -3.08 -7.67
C TYR A 122 24.99 -2.42 -6.50
N HIS A 123 24.31 -2.22 -5.37
CA HIS A 123 24.89 -1.71 -4.13
C HIS A 123 25.59 -2.79 -3.28
N ARG A 124 25.88 -3.97 -3.84
CA ARG A 124 26.60 -5.08 -3.18
C ARG A 124 25.89 -5.65 -1.94
N VAL A 125 24.58 -5.43 -1.82
CA VAL A 125 23.75 -6.16 -0.85
C VAL A 125 23.48 -7.56 -1.38
N ARG A 126 23.76 -8.58 -0.56
CA ARG A 126 23.56 -9.98 -0.97
C ARG A 126 22.09 -10.26 -1.24
N VAL A 127 21.81 -10.77 -2.44
CA VAL A 127 20.48 -11.23 -2.86
C VAL A 127 20.56 -12.66 -3.37
N ALA A 128 19.49 -13.42 -3.20
CA ALA A 128 19.41 -14.77 -3.77
C ALA A 128 19.42 -14.71 -5.30
N HIS A 129 20.27 -15.53 -5.93
CA HIS A 129 20.30 -15.73 -7.38
C HIS A 129 18.89 -16.01 -7.90
N PHE A 130 18.51 -15.36 -9.00
CA PHE A 130 17.15 -15.40 -9.49
C PHE A 130 17.12 -15.29 -11.02
N VAL A 131 16.03 -15.77 -11.59
CA VAL A 131 15.68 -15.63 -13.01
C VAL A 131 14.24 -15.17 -13.10
N ILE A 132 13.86 -14.56 -14.23
CA ILE A 132 12.53 -14.04 -14.48
C ILE A 132 11.94 -14.82 -15.64
N SER A 133 10.69 -15.23 -15.51
CA SER A 133 9.86 -15.77 -16.58
C SER A 133 8.64 -14.88 -16.72
N SER A 134 8.24 -14.59 -17.95
CA SER A 134 7.01 -13.85 -18.25
C SER A 134 6.17 -14.61 -19.27
N CYS A 135 4.90 -14.25 -19.43
CA CYS A 135 4.00 -14.91 -20.38
C CYS A 135 4.45 -14.73 -21.84
N ASP A 136 5.00 -13.56 -22.17
CA ASP A 136 5.55 -13.23 -23.48
C ASP A 136 6.91 -13.92 -23.73
N ARG A 137 7.66 -14.22 -22.67
CA ARG A 137 8.99 -14.85 -22.74
C ARG A 137 9.13 -15.93 -21.67
N PRO A 138 8.44 -17.08 -21.83
CA PRO A 138 8.51 -18.14 -20.86
C PRO A 138 9.90 -18.79 -20.81
N LEU A 139 10.39 -19.07 -19.61
CA LEU A 139 11.64 -19.82 -19.44
C LEU A 139 11.46 -21.26 -19.92
N LYS A 140 12.20 -21.66 -20.95
CA LYS A 140 12.20 -23.04 -21.46
C LYS A 140 12.91 -24.03 -20.53
N ARG A 141 13.82 -23.55 -19.68
CA ARG A 141 14.64 -24.35 -18.75
C ARG A 141 15.38 -23.47 -17.75
N LEU A 142 15.57 -23.96 -16.53
CA LEU A 142 16.34 -23.30 -15.47
C LEU A 142 17.81 -23.73 -15.53
N ARG A 143 18.55 -23.25 -16.54
CA ARG A 143 19.99 -23.56 -16.65
C ARG A 143 20.77 -22.91 -15.51
N ARG A 144 21.62 -23.69 -14.83
CA ARG A 144 22.51 -23.25 -13.75
C ARG A 144 21.81 -22.76 -12.48
N PHE A 145 20.63 -23.32 -12.18
CA PHE A 145 19.99 -23.11 -10.88
C PHE A 145 20.29 -24.28 -9.95
N VAL A 146 20.62 -23.99 -8.70
CA VAL A 146 20.83 -25.02 -7.66
C VAL A 146 19.49 -25.25 -6.98
N TYR A 147 19.09 -26.51 -6.85
CA TYR A 147 17.86 -26.90 -6.18
C TYR A 147 18.10 -27.14 -4.68
N PRO A 148 17.10 -26.90 -3.82
CA PRO A 148 15.72 -26.48 -4.13
C PRO A 148 15.60 -25.01 -4.57
N ALA A 149 14.51 -24.69 -5.28
CA ALA A 149 14.23 -23.36 -5.79
C ALA A 149 12.83 -22.87 -5.34
N PHE A 150 12.68 -21.56 -5.16
CA PHE A 150 11.40 -20.92 -4.84
C PHE A 150 10.86 -20.19 -6.07
N VAL A 151 9.58 -20.43 -6.37
CA VAL A 151 8.83 -19.69 -7.39
C VAL A 151 7.92 -18.68 -6.69
N LYS A 152 7.89 -17.44 -7.19
CA LYS A 152 7.03 -16.38 -6.67
C LYS A 152 6.66 -15.38 -7.78
N PRO A 153 5.50 -14.71 -7.68
CA PRO A 153 5.18 -13.57 -8.54
C PRO A 153 6.28 -12.51 -8.50
N ALA A 154 6.63 -11.96 -9.65
CA ALA A 154 7.67 -10.93 -9.75
C ALA A 154 7.21 -9.61 -9.11
N ARG A 155 5.92 -9.32 -9.27
CA ARG A 155 5.22 -8.17 -8.70
C ARG A 155 4.15 -8.69 -7.77
N GLU A 156 4.10 -8.11 -6.58
CA GLU A 156 2.95 -8.19 -5.68
C GLU A 156 2.41 -6.78 -5.54
#